data_AF-U7R0L6-F1
#
_entry.id   AF-U7R0L6-F1
#
_cell.length_a   1.000
_cell.length_b   1.000
_cell.length_c   1.000
_cell.angle_alpha   90.00
_cell.angle_beta   90.00
_cell.angle_gamma   90.00
#
_symmetry.space_group_name_H-M   'P 1'
#
loop_
_entity.id
_entity.type
_entity.pdbx_description
1 polymer ?
#
loop_
_entity_poly.entity_id
_entity_poly.type
_entity_poly.pdbx_seq_one_letter_code
_entity_poly.pdbx_strand_id
1 'polypeptide(L)'
;MEPQGDRLNHWREWRYEHDPHGNITRREGRMRKTQDYRYDGDNRLIVAVIGNTTARYHYDALGRRIRKVVKIGIDGLARYEQTDFVWHGLRLLQEREAKSGETQTYCYESHDSYTPLASIVTRGTIHDYFWYHTDINGAPLEVTDEDGKIAWAGKYNVFGELNGPPLAHFTDPAWSPKSFGFRQNLRYAGQYFDKETELHFNTYRYYAPEVGRFITPDPLGLNGGPNPYAYVHNPANWIDPLGLSGLFTPSIFNAPS
;
A
#
# COMPACT_ATOMS: atom_id res chain seq x y z
N MET A 1 6.82 -24.43 -26.90
CA MET A 1 6.44 -23.21 -26.14
C MET A 1 5.21 -23.57 -25.35
N GLU A 2 5.38 -23.87 -24.06
CA GLU A 2 4.24 -24.07 -23.16
C GLU A 2 3.56 -22.73 -22.85
N PRO A 3 2.24 -22.67 -22.75
CA PRO A 3 1.54 -21.48 -22.26
C PRO A 3 1.94 -21.25 -20.79
N GLN A 4 2.66 -20.16 -20.50
CA GLN A 4 3.14 -19.85 -19.14
C GLN A 4 2.07 -19.18 -18.25
N GLY A 5 0.85 -19.75 -18.18
CA GLY A 5 -0.23 -19.30 -17.28
C GLY A 5 -0.63 -17.82 -17.40
N ASP A 6 -1.18 -17.25 -16.31
CA ASP A 6 -1.67 -15.85 -16.24
C ASP A 6 -0.56 -14.80 -15.97
N ARG A 7 0.70 -15.14 -16.28
CA ARG A 7 1.87 -14.27 -16.05
C ARG A 7 1.93 -13.15 -17.07
N LEU A 8 2.15 -11.93 -16.60
CA LEU A 8 2.21 -10.74 -17.44
C LEU A 8 3.66 -10.34 -17.67
N ASN A 9 4.19 -10.57 -18.86
CA ASN A 9 5.59 -10.23 -19.17
C ASN A 9 5.75 -8.77 -19.66
N HIS A 10 4.66 -8.13 -20.09
CA HIS A 10 4.69 -6.78 -20.66
C HIS A 10 3.33 -6.08 -20.56
N TRP A 11 3.32 -4.80 -20.16
CA TRP A 11 2.15 -3.93 -20.22
C TRP A 11 2.55 -2.48 -20.48
N ARG A 12 2.18 -1.96 -21.67
CA ARG A 12 2.58 -0.62 -22.14
C ARG A 12 4.10 -0.44 -22.11
N GLU A 13 4.62 0.32 -21.16
CA GLU A 13 6.07 0.54 -20.99
C GLU A 13 6.70 -0.40 -19.96
N TRP A 14 5.87 -1.15 -19.22
CA TRP A 14 6.33 -2.01 -18.15
C TRP A 14 6.72 -3.39 -18.66
N ARG A 15 7.84 -3.90 -18.14
CA ARG A 15 8.33 -5.27 -18.38
C ARG A 15 8.51 -5.98 -17.06
N TYR A 16 8.26 -7.28 -17.07
CA TYR A 16 8.29 -8.10 -15.87
C TYR A 16 9.04 -9.40 -16.12
N GLU A 17 9.83 -9.81 -15.13
CA GLU A 17 10.44 -11.13 -15.05
C GLU A 17 9.86 -11.86 -13.84
N HIS A 18 9.70 -13.18 -13.95
CA HIS A 18 9.11 -14.01 -12.91
C HIS A 18 10.04 -15.15 -12.51
N ASP A 19 9.97 -15.58 -11.26
CA ASP A 19 10.55 -16.85 -10.82
C ASP A 19 9.67 -18.06 -11.22
N PRO A 20 10.14 -19.31 -11.01
CA PRO A 20 9.33 -20.50 -11.29
C PRO A 20 8.02 -20.56 -10.49
N HIS A 21 7.96 -19.98 -9.29
CA HIS A 21 6.74 -19.89 -8.46
C HIS A 21 5.77 -18.81 -8.95
N GLY A 22 6.17 -17.99 -9.92
CA GLY A 22 5.33 -16.96 -10.54
C GLY A 22 5.41 -15.59 -9.88
N ASN A 23 6.31 -15.39 -8.91
CA ASN A 23 6.53 -14.08 -8.31
C ASN A 23 7.30 -13.18 -9.28
N ILE A 24 6.92 -11.91 -9.37
CA ILE A 24 7.68 -10.93 -10.14
C ILE A 24 9.02 -10.70 -9.43
N THR A 25 10.14 -11.07 -10.07
CA THR A 25 11.50 -10.86 -9.55
C THR A 25 12.14 -9.57 -10.06
N ARG A 26 11.69 -9.09 -11.22
CA ARG A 26 12.10 -7.80 -11.77
C ARG A 26 10.93 -7.09 -12.41
N ARG A 27 10.85 -5.80 -12.17
CA ARG A 27 9.93 -4.87 -12.84
C ARG A 27 10.72 -3.70 -13.41
N GLU A 28 10.59 -3.46 -14.71
CA GLU A 28 11.14 -2.27 -15.37
C GLU A 28 9.97 -1.35 -15.73
N GLY A 29 10.01 -0.12 -15.24
CA GLY A 29 8.95 0.86 -15.42
C GLY A 29 9.31 2.06 -16.26
N ARG A 30 8.55 3.14 -16.04
CA ARG A 30 8.77 4.44 -16.70
C ARG A 30 10.23 4.88 -16.55
N MET A 31 10.78 5.47 -17.61
CA MET A 31 12.18 5.89 -17.71
C MET A 31 13.22 4.76 -17.51
N ARG A 32 12.85 3.50 -17.78
CA ARG A 32 13.72 2.30 -17.61
C ARG A 32 14.22 2.10 -16.17
N LYS A 33 13.47 2.60 -15.20
CA LYS A 33 13.78 2.38 -13.79
C LYS A 33 13.52 0.92 -13.46
N THR A 34 14.59 0.18 -13.17
CA THR A 34 14.53 -1.23 -12.79
C THR A 34 14.32 -1.37 -11.29
N GLN A 35 13.46 -2.32 -10.92
CA GLN A 35 13.16 -2.69 -9.55
C GLN A 35 13.31 -4.21 -9.43
N ASP A 36 14.23 -4.66 -8.58
CA ASP A 36 14.50 -6.09 -8.34
C ASP A 36 13.92 -6.51 -6.99
N TYR A 37 13.30 -7.68 -6.96
CA TYR A 37 12.54 -8.20 -5.82
C TYR A 37 13.08 -9.56 -5.36
N ARG A 38 13.06 -9.79 -4.05
CA ARG A 38 13.38 -11.10 -3.44
C ARG A 38 12.32 -11.50 -2.44
N TYR A 39 12.01 -12.79 -2.41
CA TYR A 39 10.96 -13.37 -1.59
C TYR A 39 11.54 -14.38 -0.59
N ASP A 40 10.84 -14.61 0.51
CA ASP A 40 11.13 -15.70 1.45
C ASP A 40 10.45 -17.01 1.02
N GLY A 41 10.63 -18.07 1.84
CA GLY A 41 10.04 -19.39 1.59
C GLY A 41 8.50 -19.43 1.67
N ASP A 42 7.87 -18.39 2.24
CA ASP A 42 6.42 -18.23 2.32
C ASP A 42 5.89 -17.32 1.20
N ASN A 43 6.70 -17.07 0.17
CA ASN A 43 6.36 -16.22 -0.98
C ASN A 43 6.12 -14.74 -0.63
N ARG A 44 6.62 -14.25 0.51
CA ARG A 44 6.50 -12.84 0.93
C ARG A 44 7.67 -12.02 0.45
N LEU A 45 7.40 -10.82 -0.08
CA LEU A 45 8.44 -9.89 -0.53
C LEU A 45 9.29 -9.42 0.66
N ILE A 46 10.57 -9.79 0.71
CA ILE A 46 11.47 -9.42 1.81
C ILE A 46 12.49 -8.35 1.44
N VAL A 47 12.81 -8.19 0.15
CA VAL A 47 13.75 -7.16 -0.33
C VAL A 47 13.27 -6.58 -1.65
N ALA A 48 13.34 -5.26 -1.78
CA ALA A 48 13.19 -4.55 -3.05
C ALA A 48 14.39 -3.61 -3.27
N VAL A 49 14.99 -3.65 -4.46
CA VAL A 49 16.15 -2.81 -4.85
C VAL A 49 15.75 -1.93 -6.03
N ILE A 50 15.89 -0.62 -5.87
CA ILE A 50 15.43 0.40 -6.80
C ILE A 50 16.53 1.46 -6.95
N GLY A 51 17.40 1.29 -7.93
CA GLY A 51 18.62 2.11 -8.07
C GLY A 51 19.46 2.08 -6.78
N ASN A 52 19.70 3.24 -6.17
CA ASN A 52 20.43 3.35 -4.89
C ASN A 52 19.52 3.19 -3.66
N THR A 53 18.29 2.71 -3.81
CA THR A 53 17.36 2.46 -2.71
C THR A 53 17.22 0.96 -2.48
N THR A 54 17.29 0.51 -1.24
CA THR A 54 17.01 -0.88 -0.86
C THR A 54 16.03 -0.88 0.30
N ALA A 55 14.86 -1.48 0.09
CA ALA A 55 13.89 -1.74 1.15
C ALA A 55 13.97 -3.19 1.61
N ARG A 56 13.83 -3.37 2.92
CA ARG A 56 13.75 -4.66 3.58
C ARG A 56 12.46 -4.71 4.40
N TYR A 57 11.70 -5.78 4.23
CA TYR A 57 10.41 -5.97 4.90
C TYR A 57 10.52 -7.16 5.84
N HIS A 58 9.91 -7.04 7.02
CA HIS A 58 9.91 -8.06 8.05
C HIS A 58 8.48 -8.37 8.46
N TYR A 59 8.20 -9.67 8.61
CA TYR A 59 6.88 -10.20 8.88
C TYR A 59 6.86 -11.00 10.17
N ASP A 60 5.70 -11.06 10.81
CA ASP A 60 5.45 -12.04 11.87
C ASP A 60 4.94 -13.37 11.29
N ALA A 61 4.70 -14.34 12.18
CA ALA A 61 4.20 -15.66 11.81
C ALA A 61 2.78 -15.66 11.22
N LEU A 62 2.01 -14.58 11.39
CA LEU A 62 0.67 -14.41 10.80
C LEU A 62 0.73 -13.75 9.43
N GLY A 63 1.92 -13.46 8.89
CA GLY A 63 2.10 -12.79 7.60
C GLY A 63 1.94 -11.26 7.66
N ARG A 64 1.75 -10.68 8.85
CA ARG A 64 1.62 -9.22 8.98
C ARG A 64 2.99 -8.58 8.90
N ARG A 65 3.12 -7.50 8.13
CA ARG A 65 4.36 -6.74 8.07
C ARG A 65 4.54 -5.97 9.38
N ILE A 66 5.58 -6.28 10.14
CA ILE A 66 5.87 -5.64 11.44
C ILE A 66 6.93 -4.54 11.33
N ARG A 67 7.76 -4.57 10.29
CA ARG A 67 8.79 -3.55 10.05
C ARG A 67 9.13 -3.40 8.58
N LYS A 68 9.46 -2.17 8.21
CA LYS A 68 10.13 -1.81 6.97
C LYS A 68 11.39 -1.00 7.26
N VAL A 69 12.49 -1.30 6.59
CA VAL A 69 13.73 -0.52 6.63
C VAL A 69 14.13 -0.15 5.20
N VAL A 70 14.16 1.15 4.90
CA VAL A 70 14.53 1.69 3.60
C VAL A 70 15.90 2.37 3.71
N LYS A 71 16.89 1.80 3.04
CA LYS A 71 18.21 2.40 2.84
C LYS A 71 18.18 3.22 1.56
N ILE A 72 18.58 4.48 1.61
CA ILE A 72 18.58 5.39 0.45
C ILE A 72 19.96 6.02 0.29
N GLY A 73 20.57 5.80 -0.87
CA GLY A 73 21.89 6.29 -1.21
C GLY A 73 22.94 5.18 -1.25
N ILE A 74 24.16 5.58 -1.61
CA ILE A 74 25.32 4.68 -1.70
C ILE A 74 25.93 4.41 -0.32
N ASP A 75 26.66 3.30 -0.20
CA ASP A 75 27.35 2.95 1.04
C ASP A 75 28.26 4.08 1.54
N GLY A 76 28.27 4.27 2.86
CA GLY A 76 28.98 5.37 3.53
C GLY A 76 28.23 6.72 3.57
N LEU A 77 27.26 6.94 2.67
CA LEU A 77 26.41 8.15 2.63
C LEU A 77 24.90 7.83 2.74
N ALA A 78 24.56 6.58 2.98
CA ALA A 78 23.18 6.12 2.99
C ALA A 78 22.41 6.64 4.21
N ARG A 79 21.19 7.13 3.97
CA ARG A 79 20.21 7.35 5.03
C ARG A 79 19.34 6.11 5.22
N TYR A 80 18.86 5.92 6.45
CA TYR A 80 17.96 4.83 6.80
C TYR A 80 16.66 5.38 7.35
N GLU A 81 15.56 4.92 6.79
CA GLU A 81 14.19 5.20 7.23
C GLU A 81 13.58 3.89 7.71
N GLN A 82 13.19 3.82 8.98
CA GLN A 82 12.54 2.63 9.55
C GLN A 82 11.12 2.99 10.00
N THR A 83 10.17 2.15 9.59
CA THR A 83 8.78 2.17 10.03
C THR A 83 8.45 0.84 10.70
N ASP A 84 8.00 0.90 11.94
CA ASP A 84 7.44 -0.24 12.67
C ASP A 84 5.90 -0.19 12.59
N PHE A 85 5.25 -1.35 12.45
CA PHE A 85 3.81 -1.45 12.28
C PHE A 85 3.16 -2.22 13.44
N VAL A 86 2.06 -1.69 13.95
CA VAL A 86 1.23 -2.31 14.99
C VAL A 86 -0.12 -2.68 14.38
N TRP A 87 -0.65 -3.83 14.78
CA TRP A 87 -1.83 -4.44 14.17
C TRP A 87 -2.92 -4.72 15.21
N HIS A 88 -4.18 -4.52 14.81
CA HIS A 88 -5.35 -5.02 15.51
C HIS A 88 -5.95 -6.16 14.67
N GLY A 89 -5.72 -7.42 15.10
CA GLY A 89 -6.00 -8.58 14.25
C GLY A 89 -5.15 -8.53 12.98
N LEU A 90 -5.83 -8.51 11.81
CA LEU A 90 -5.23 -8.35 10.48
C LEU A 90 -5.41 -6.93 9.89
N ARG A 91 -5.93 -5.98 10.68
CA ARG A 91 -6.07 -4.58 10.27
C ARG A 91 -4.94 -3.74 10.85
N LEU A 92 -4.31 -2.92 10.01
CA LEU A 92 -3.23 -2.02 10.44
C LEU A 92 -3.79 -1.05 11.49
N LEU A 93 -3.13 -0.94 12.64
CA LEU A 93 -3.55 -0.04 13.72
C LEU A 93 -2.71 1.22 13.75
N GLN A 94 -1.40 1.09 13.58
CA GLN A 94 -0.47 2.21 13.75
C GLN A 94 0.81 2.00 12.95
N GLU A 95 1.34 3.07 12.37
CA GLU A 95 2.73 3.16 11.92
C GLU A 95 3.55 4.00 12.91
N ARG A 96 4.81 3.61 13.13
CA ARG A 96 5.76 4.31 14.01
C ARG A 96 7.07 4.54 13.28
N GLU A 97 7.46 5.80 13.12
CA GLU A 97 8.77 6.16 12.56
C GLU A 97 9.84 6.05 13.66
N ALA A 98 10.83 5.18 13.46
CA ALA A 98 11.77 4.83 14.52
C ALA A 98 12.68 5.99 14.96
N LYS A 99 12.96 6.94 14.05
CA LYS A 99 13.92 8.02 14.28
C LYS A 99 13.33 9.17 15.09
N SER A 100 12.17 9.68 14.71
CA SER A 100 11.48 10.76 15.43
C SER A 100 10.63 10.25 16.59
N GLY A 101 10.25 8.96 16.57
CA GLY A 101 9.26 8.42 17.50
C GLY A 101 7.83 8.84 17.17
N GLU A 102 7.61 9.52 16.04
CA GLU A 102 6.28 9.88 15.54
C GLU A 102 5.46 8.62 15.28
N THR A 103 4.20 8.63 15.72
CA THR A 103 3.25 7.55 15.44
C THR A 103 2.03 8.10 14.74
N GLN A 104 1.47 7.34 13.80
CA GLN A 104 0.17 7.63 13.20
C GLN A 104 -0.75 6.45 13.44
N THR A 105 -1.79 6.66 14.25
CA THR A 105 -2.77 5.64 14.64
C THR A 105 -4.03 5.82 13.81
N TYR A 106 -4.54 4.75 13.22
CA TYR A 106 -5.72 4.77 12.36
C TYR A 106 -6.98 4.34 13.13
N CYS A 107 -8.05 5.10 12.95
CA CYS A 107 -9.40 4.80 13.41
C CYS A 107 -10.27 4.43 12.21
N TYR A 108 -11.13 3.44 12.36
CA TYR A 108 -11.97 2.89 11.29
C TYR A 108 -13.45 3.04 11.64
N GLU A 109 -14.33 3.07 10.63
CA GLU A 109 -15.76 3.36 10.79
C GLU A 109 -16.50 2.41 11.74
N SER A 110 -16.13 1.13 11.73
CA SER A 110 -16.75 0.09 12.56
C SER A 110 -15.72 -0.98 12.96
N HIS A 111 -16.15 -1.92 13.81
CA HIS A 111 -15.27 -2.97 14.34
C HIS A 111 -14.56 -3.76 13.23
N ASP A 112 -15.29 -4.12 12.18
CA ASP A 112 -14.83 -4.97 11.07
C ASP A 112 -14.49 -4.21 9.78
N SER A 113 -14.70 -2.87 9.75
CA SER A 113 -14.45 -2.06 8.55
C SER A 113 -12.96 -1.85 8.29
N TYR A 114 -12.53 -1.91 7.03
CA TYR A 114 -11.20 -1.49 6.62
C TYR A 114 -11.17 -0.05 6.06
N THR A 115 -12.31 0.65 6.09
CA THR A 115 -12.45 2.05 5.67
C THR A 115 -11.93 2.97 6.79
N PRO A 116 -10.86 3.75 6.55
CA PRO A 116 -10.35 4.68 7.53
C PRO A 116 -11.32 5.84 7.75
N LEU A 117 -11.55 6.18 9.01
CA LEU A 117 -12.39 7.30 9.44
C LEU A 117 -11.54 8.50 9.88
N ALA A 118 -10.49 8.24 10.67
CA ALA A 118 -9.65 9.28 11.22
C ALA A 118 -8.24 8.74 11.49
N SER A 119 -7.29 9.64 11.75
CA SER A 119 -6.00 9.26 12.33
C SER A 119 -5.49 10.27 13.34
N ILE A 120 -4.71 9.77 14.28
CA ILE A 120 -4.05 10.57 15.33
C ILE A 120 -2.54 10.48 15.08
N VAL A 121 -1.93 11.61 14.74
CA VAL A 121 -0.47 11.73 14.63
C VAL A 121 0.07 12.26 15.95
N THR A 122 0.98 11.50 16.58
CA THR A 122 1.57 11.84 17.87
C THR A 122 3.06 12.08 17.74
N ARG A 123 3.54 13.21 18.29
CA ARG A 123 4.95 13.60 18.38
C ARG A 123 5.26 14.03 19.80
N GLY A 124 5.81 13.13 20.62
CA GLY A 124 6.01 13.39 22.04
C GLY A 124 4.66 13.62 22.74
N THR A 125 4.40 14.84 23.21
CA THR A 125 3.16 15.24 23.87
C THR A 125 2.17 15.98 22.95
N ILE A 126 2.52 16.14 21.67
CA ILE A 126 1.67 16.81 20.67
C ILE A 126 0.83 15.74 19.96
N HIS A 127 -0.46 16.03 19.79
CA HIS A 127 -1.42 15.16 19.10
C HIS A 127 -2.19 15.97 18.05
N ASP A 128 -2.02 15.61 16.78
CA ASP A 128 -2.74 16.19 15.65
C ASP A 128 -3.80 15.19 15.15
N TYR A 129 -5.02 15.65 14.90
CA TYR A 129 -6.15 14.83 14.46
C TYR A 129 -6.48 15.09 13.00
N PHE A 130 -6.78 14.02 12.26
CA PHE A 130 -7.11 14.08 10.84
C PHE A 130 -8.34 13.23 10.54
N TRP A 131 -9.21 13.71 9.64
CA TRP A 131 -10.44 13.03 9.21
C TRP A 131 -10.34 12.62 7.76
N TYR A 132 -10.71 11.38 7.47
CA TYR A 132 -10.65 10.79 6.14
C TYR A 132 -12.00 10.94 5.43
N HIS A 133 -11.95 11.37 4.18
CA HIS A 133 -13.08 11.38 3.26
C HIS A 133 -12.79 10.36 2.16
N THR A 134 -13.45 9.21 2.20
CA THR A 134 -13.11 8.08 1.34
C THR A 134 -14.10 7.86 0.22
N ASP A 135 -13.64 7.24 -0.86
CA ASP A 135 -14.48 6.61 -1.86
C ASP A 135 -15.13 5.34 -1.27
N ILE A 136 -16.11 4.77 -1.99
CA ILE A 136 -16.87 3.58 -1.57
C ILE A 136 -15.99 2.34 -1.34
N ASN A 137 -14.85 2.24 -2.02
CA ASN A 137 -13.86 1.16 -1.83
C ASN A 137 -12.84 1.45 -0.72
N GLY A 138 -13.06 2.50 0.08
CA GLY A 138 -12.21 2.92 1.19
C GLY A 138 -10.97 3.72 0.79
N ALA A 139 -10.76 4.01 -0.49
CA ALA A 139 -9.66 4.87 -0.93
C ALA A 139 -9.82 6.29 -0.38
N PRO A 140 -8.84 6.87 0.33
CA PRO A 140 -8.90 8.26 0.77
C PRO A 140 -8.93 9.22 -0.43
N LEU A 141 -9.99 10.01 -0.60
CA LEU A 141 -10.07 11.07 -1.61
C LEU A 141 -9.51 12.37 -1.05
N GLU A 142 -9.85 12.68 0.20
CA GLU A 142 -9.38 13.87 0.93
C GLU A 142 -9.12 13.53 2.39
N VAL A 143 -8.26 14.32 3.03
CA VAL A 143 -8.04 14.30 4.48
C VAL A 143 -8.02 15.73 4.98
N THR A 144 -8.77 16.01 6.03
CA THR A 144 -8.83 17.32 6.68
C THR A 144 -8.23 17.31 8.08
N ASP A 145 -7.69 18.45 8.51
CA ASP A 145 -7.25 18.69 9.90
C ASP A 145 -8.43 19.16 10.79
N GLU A 146 -8.11 19.54 12.03
CA GLU A 146 -9.09 19.97 13.05
C GLU A 146 -9.80 21.28 12.73
N ASP A 147 -9.19 22.13 11.88
CA ASP A 147 -9.79 23.36 11.38
C ASP A 147 -10.66 23.11 10.12
N GLY A 148 -10.75 21.85 9.67
CA GLY A 148 -11.44 21.47 8.44
C GLY A 148 -10.64 21.80 7.16
N LYS A 149 -9.35 22.14 7.29
CA LYS A 149 -8.49 22.43 6.14
C LYS A 149 -7.97 21.14 5.54
N ILE A 150 -7.80 21.12 4.22
CA ILE A 150 -7.26 19.96 3.50
C ILE A 150 -5.78 19.78 3.85
N ALA A 151 -5.47 18.65 4.51
CA ALA A 151 -4.12 18.19 4.78
C ALA A 151 -3.56 17.32 3.64
N TRP A 152 -4.44 16.63 2.91
CA TRP A 152 -4.09 15.79 1.77
C TRP A 152 -5.30 15.59 0.85
N ALA A 153 -5.09 15.55 -0.47
CA ALA A 153 -6.14 15.16 -1.42
C ALA A 153 -5.51 14.39 -2.60
N GLY A 154 -6.22 13.39 -3.12
CA GLY A 154 -5.73 12.51 -4.17
C GLY A 154 -6.82 12.12 -5.16
N LYS A 155 -6.42 11.94 -6.42
CA LYS A 155 -7.29 11.41 -7.46
C LYS A 155 -6.70 10.10 -7.96
N TYR A 156 -7.49 9.04 -8.01
CA TYR A 156 -7.02 7.72 -8.45
C TYR A 156 -7.39 7.44 -9.90
N ASN A 157 -6.60 6.59 -10.55
CA ASN A 157 -7.02 5.89 -11.76
C ASN A 157 -7.87 4.66 -11.41
N VAL A 158 -8.35 3.97 -12.44
CA VAL A 158 -9.23 2.78 -12.30
C VAL A 158 -8.60 1.60 -11.54
N PHE A 159 -7.28 1.60 -11.36
CA PHE A 159 -6.53 0.57 -10.67
C PHE A 159 -5.90 1.07 -9.36
N GLY A 160 -6.27 2.27 -8.89
CA GLY A 160 -5.83 2.79 -7.60
C GLY A 160 -4.47 3.48 -7.61
N GLU A 161 -3.85 3.71 -8.77
CA GLU A 161 -2.67 4.58 -8.89
C GLU A 161 -3.09 6.03 -8.74
N LEU A 162 -2.31 6.86 -8.03
CA LEU A 162 -2.58 8.29 -7.94
C LEU A 162 -2.26 8.99 -9.28
N ASN A 163 -3.23 9.75 -9.79
CA ASN A 163 -3.10 10.63 -10.95
C ASN A 163 -2.38 11.94 -10.54
N GLY A 164 -1.07 11.85 -10.37
CA GLY A 164 -0.22 13.00 -10.03
C GLY A 164 0.06 13.15 -8.52
N PRO A 165 0.87 14.15 -8.13
CA PRO A 165 1.18 14.39 -6.73
C PRO A 165 -0.07 14.81 -5.95
N PRO A 166 -0.21 14.38 -4.69
CA PRO A 166 -1.34 14.80 -3.85
C PRO A 166 -1.45 16.32 -3.74
N LEU A 167 -2.68 16.82 -3.80
CA LEU A 167 -2.99 18.24 -3.72
C LEU A 167 -3.09 18.65 -2.24
N ALA A 168 -1.99 18.63 -1.49
CA ALA A 168 -1.92 19.31 -0.18
C ALA A 168 -1.82 20.85 -0.34
N HIS A 169 -1.72 21.35 -1.57
CA HIS A 169 -1.16 22.68 -1.89
C HIS A 169 -2.12 23.69 -2.54
N PHE A 170 -3.37 23.34 -2.86
CA PHE A 170 -4.17 24.15 -3.80
C PHE A 170 -5.40 24.86 -3.21
N THR A 171 -5.69 24.72 -1.92
CA THR A 171 -6.93 25.27 -1.34
C THR A 171 -6.75 26.48 -0.41
N ASP A 172 -5.54 26.84 0.01
CA ASP A 172 -5.31 28.08 0.79
C ASP A 172 -3.93 28.72 0.51
N PRO A 173 -3.84 29.77 -0.33
CA PRO A 173 -2.61 30.52 -0.56
C PRO A 173 -2.13 31.34 0.64
N ALA A 174 -3.01 31.60 1.63
CA ALA A 174 -2.66 32.36 2.84
C ALA A 174 -1.98 31.48 3.90
N TRP A 175 -1.85 30.17 3.65
CA TRP A 175 -1.27 29.22 4.59
C TRP A 175 -0.03 28.54 4.01
N SER A 176 1.12 28.95 4.53
CA SER A 176 2.44 28.34 4.37
C SER A 176 3.19 28.56 5.69
N PRO A 177 4.08 27.68 6.19
CA PRO A 177 4.16 26.23 6.16
C PRO A 177 4.13 25.69 7.61
N LYS A 178 2.99 25.22 8.11
CA LYS A 178 2.93 24.56 9.44
C LYS A 178 2.54 23.07 9.41
N SER A 179 2.41 22.49 8.22
CA SER A 179 1.81 21.16 8.04
C SER A 179 2.51 20.32 6.96
N PHE A 180 3.84 20.36 6.88
CA PHE A 180 4.61 19.45 6.01
C PHE A 180 4.82 18.04 6.61
N GLY A 181 3.85 17.52 7.37
CA GLY A 181 4.07 16.35 8.22
C GLY A 181 3.07 15.20 8.09
N PHE A 182 1.90 15.40 7.47
CA PHE A 182 0.91 14.34 7.37
C PHE A 182 1.25 13.38 6.24
N ARG A 183 1.41 12.08 6.57
CA ARG A 183 1.66 11.03 5.57
C ARG A 183 0.38 10.24 5.34
N GLN A 184 -0.12 10.29 4.10
CA GLN A 184 -1.22 9.43 3.67
C GLN A 184 -0.71 8.21 2.90
N ASN A 185 -0.56 7.10 3.61
CA ASN A 185 -0.11 5.84 3.02
C ASN A 185 -1.29 4.89 2.70
N LEU A 186 -2.50 5.13 3.19
CA LEU A 186 -3.62 4.22 2.91
C LEU A 186 -4.09 4.34 1.44
N ARG A 187 -4.55 3.23 0.88
CA ARG A 187 -5.11 3.11 -0.48
C ARG A 187 -6.49 2.46 -0.40
N TYR A 188 -6.88 1.58 -1.32
CA TYR A 188 -8.11 0.79 -1.14
C TYR A 188 -8.14 0.14 0.24
N ALA A 189 -9.33 -0.16 0.76
CA ALA A 189 -9.49 -0.74 2.08
C ALA A 189 -8.54 -1.95 2.30
N GLY A 190 -7.67 -1.85 3.30
CA GLY A 190 -6.62 -2.85 3.62
C GLY A 190 -5.26 -2.64 2.96
N GLN A 191 -5.13 -1.70 2.02
CA GLN A 191 -3.89 -1.44 1.29
C GLN A 191 -3.05 -0.31 1.89
N TYR A 192 -1.73 -0.51 1.89
CA TYR A 192 -0.71 0.45 2.32
C TYR A 192 0.28 0.73 1.20
N PHE A 193 0.49 2.00 0.86
CA PHE A 193 1.41 2.45 -0.18
C PHE A 193 2.86 2.50 0.30
N ASP A 194 3.72 1.76 -0.40
CA ASP A 194 5.15 1.84 -0.23
C ASP A 194 5.75 2.78 -1.27
N LYS A 195 6.13 3.99 -0.86
CA LYS A 195 6.69 5.03 -1.73
C LYS A 195 7.91 4.56 -2.54
N GLU A 196 8.74 3.69 -1.97
CA GLU A 196 9.99 3.27 -2.58
C GLU A 196 9.80 2.30 -3.76
N THR A 197 8.74 1.48 -3.73
CA THR A 197 8.37 0.55 -4.80
C THR A 197 7.15 1.02 -5.57
N GLU A 198 6.40 2.01 -5.10
CA GLU A 198 5.09 2.41 -5.65
C GLU A 198 4.06 1.27 -5.64
N LEU A 199 4.34 0.17 -4.92
CA LEU A 199 3.43 -0.94 -4.73
C LEU A 199 2.54 -0.71 -3.51
N HIS A 200 1.40 -1.38 -3.49
CA HIS A 200 0.49 -1.39 -2.36
C HIS A 200 0.63 -2.71 -1.61
N PHE A 201 1.16 -2.68 -0.39
CA PHE A 201 1.12 -3.81 0.51
C PHE A 201 -0.33 -4.09 0.92
N ASN A 202 -0.80 -5.31 0.69
CA ASN A 202 -2.16 -5.76 0.97
C ASN A 202 -2.12 -7.07 1.76
N THR A 203 -1.72 -6.95 3.03
CA THR A 203 -1.53 -8.04 4.02
C THR A 203 -0.68 -9.23 3.54
N TYR A 204 -1.23 -10.12 2.71
CA TYR A 204 -0.53 -11.30 2.21
C TYR A 204 0.14 -11.09 0.83
N ARG A 205 -0.24 -10.05 0.09
CA ARG A 205 0.29 -9.80 -1.26
C ARG A 205 0.67 -8.34 -1.48
N TYR A 206 1.44 -8.09 -2.52
CA TYR A 206 1.72 -6.75 -3.02
C TYR A 206 0.96 -6.52 -4.33
N TYR A 207 0.20 -5.44 -4.37
CA TYR A 207 -0.59 -5.01 -5.51
C TYR A 207 0.14 -3.93 -6.30
N ALA A 208 0.18 -4.12 -7.62
CA ALA A 208 0.77 -3.24 -8.61
C ALA A 208 -0.32 -2.39 -9.27
N PRO A 209 -0.55 -1.15 -8.80
CA PRO A 209 -1.65 -0.31 -9.29
C PRO A 209 -1.49 0.12 -10.75
N GLU A 210 -0.29 0.06 -11.32
CA GLU A 210 -0.05 0.40 -12.73
C GLU A 210 -0.66 -0.62 -13.71
N VAL A 211 -0.90 -1.85 -13.25
CA VAL A 211 -1.45 -2.98 -14.03
C VAL A 211 -2.70 -3.59 -13.42
N GLY A 212 -3.10 -3.18 -12.22
CA GLY A 212 -4.33 -3.65 -11.59
C GLY A 212 -4.28 -5.09 -11.08
N ARG A 213 -3.11 -5.58 -10.63
CA ARG A 213 -2.93 -6.98 -10.19
C ARG A 213 -1.87 -7.16 -9.11
N PHE A 214 -1.88 -8.32 -8.46
CA PHE A 214 -0.84 -8.72 -7.53
C PHE A 214 0.45 -9.14 -8.24
N ILE A 215 1.59 -8.98 -7.57
CA ILE A 215 2.92 -9.35 -8.07
C ILE A 215 3.32 -10.80 -7.74
N THR A 216 2.52 -11.47 -6.91
CA THR A 216 2.65 -12.88 -6.54
C THR A 216 1.31 -13.59 -6.76
N PRO A 217 1.32 -14.90 -7.07
CA PRO A 217 0.08 -15.69 -7.11
C PRO A 217 -0.63 -15.71 -5.75
N ASP A 218 -1.94 -15.92 -5.77
CA ASP A 218 -2.75 -16.16 -4.57
C ASP A 218 -2.21 -17.38 -3.79
N PRO A 219 -1.88 -17.24 -2.50
CA PRO A 219 -1.51 -18.38 -1.64
C PRO A 219 -2.57 -19.48 -1.57
N LEU A 220 -3.85 -19.15 -1.80
CA LEU A 220 -4.95 -20.10 -1.87
C LEU A 220 -5.07 -20.77 -3.25
N GLY A 221 -4.25 -20.37 -4.22
CA GLY A 221 -4.28 -20.88 -5.59
C GLY A 221 -5.66 -20.68 -6.23
N LEU A 222 -6.21 -21.74 -6.82
CA LEU A 222 -7.53 -21.70 -7.47
C LEU A 222 -8.70 -21.58 -6.48
N ASN A 223 -8.48 -21.84 -5.18
CA ASN A 223 -9.47 -21.51 -4.16
C ASN A 223 -9.61 -20.00 -3.97
N GLY A 224 -8.59 -19.24 -4.37
CA GLY A 224 -8.66 -17.79 -4.50
C GLY A 224 -9.55 -17.36 -5.68
N GLY A 225 -9.31 -17.97 -6.83
CA GLY A 225 -10.15 -17.76 -7.98
C GLY A 225 -9.47 -18.23 -9.25
N PRO A 226 -10.12 -18.03 -10.42
CA PRO A 226 -9.60 -18.53 -11.68
C PRO A 226 -8.31 -17.83 -12.11
N ASN A 227 -8.07 -16.59 -11.67
CA ASN A 227 -6.84 -15.84 -11.96
C ASN A 227 -6.08 -15.54 -10.65
N PRO A 228 -4.95 -16.20 -10.39
CA PRO A 228 -4.24 -16.08 -9.12
C PRO A 228 -3.56 -14.71 -8.92
N TYR A 229 -3.53 -13.85 -9.93
CA TYR A 229 -2.98 -12.49 -9.83
C TYR A 229 -4.06 -11.41 -9.74
N ALA A 230 -5.33 -11.75 -9.91
CA ALA A 230 -6.40 -10.76 -9.90
C ALA A 230 -6.60 -10.17 -8.49
N TYR A 231 -6.97 -8.88 -8.45
CA TYR A 231 -7.44 -8.25 -7.22
C TYR A 231 -8.90 -8.63 -6.95
N VAL A 232 -9.84 -7.81 -7.42
CA VAL A 232 -11.28 -8.10 -7.45
C VAL A 232 -11.84 -7.81 -8.83
N HIS A 233 -12.98 -8.40 -9.16
CA HIS A 233 -13.63 -8.19 -10.46
C HIS A 233 -14.13 -6.76 -10.67
N ASN A 234 -14.60 -6.09 -9.60
CA ASN A 234 -15.08 -4.72 -9.66
C ASN A 234 -14.48 -3.88 -8.51
N PRO A 235 -13.28 -3.29 -8.69
CA PRO A 235 -12.62 -2.50 -7.63
C PRO A 235 -13.32 -1.17 -7.33
N ALA A 236 -14.32 -0.79 -8.13
CA ALA A 236 -15.17 0.35 -7.81
C ALA A 236 -16.13 0.05 -6.66
N ASN A 237 -16.55 -1.20 -6.45
CA ASN A 237 -17.54 -1.56 -5.42
C ASN A 237 -17.05 -2.64 -4.44
N TRP A 238 -16.03 -3.42 -4.81
CA TRP A 238 -15.52 -4.54 -4.03
C TRP A 238 -14.13 -4.24 -3.51
N ILE A 239 -13.85 -4.80 -2.33
CA ILE A 239 -12.57 -4.68 -1.65
C ILE A 239 -12.01 -6.08 -1.33
N ASP A 240 -10.69 -6.21 -1.28
CA ASP A 240 -10.01 -7.41 -0.77
C ASP A 240 -8.93 -6.97 0.25
N PRO A 241 -9.31 -6.77 1.53
CA PRO A 241 -8.41 -6.22 2.53
C PRO A 241 -7.24 -7.13 2.94
N LEU A 242 -7.36 -8.43 2.64
CA LEU A 242 -6.34 -9.42 2.96
C LEU A 242 -5.45 -9.72 1.77
N GLY A 243 -5.91 -9.40 0.56
CA GLY A 243 -5.23 -9.86 -0.64
C GLY A 243 -5.35 -11.36 -0.78
N LEU A 244 -6.52 -11.97 -0.56
CA LEU A 244 -6.76 -13.43 -0.68
C LEU A 244 -8.11 -13.72 -1.35
N SER A 245 -8.54 -12.89 -2.32
CA SER A 245 -9.83 -13.05 -2.99
C SER A 245 -10.08 -14.53 -3.31
N GLY A 246 -11.19 -15.09 -2.77
CA GLY A 246 -11.68 -16.49 -2.92
C GLY A 246 -12.37 -17.09 -1.70
N LEU A 247 -12.06 -16.63 -0.49
CA LEU A 247 -12.87 -16.92 0.70
C LEU A 247 -13.71 -15.71 1.05
N PHE A 248 -14.95 -15.98 1.48
CA PHE A 248 -16.02 -15.06 1.90
C PHE A 248 -16.98 -14.61 0.78
N THR A 249 -18.16 -15.23 0.82
CA THR A 249 -19.37 -14.98 0.05
C THR A 249 -19.80 -13.51 0.01
N PRO A 250 -20.57 -13.09 -1.03
CA PRO A 250 -20.94 -11.70 -1.32
C PRO A 250 -21.77 -10.96 -0.25
N SER A 251 -22.04 -11.56 0.92
CA SER A 251 -22.82 -10.95 1.99
C SER A 251 -22.05 -10.01 2.92
N ILE A 252 -20.71 -9.90 2.80
CA ILE A 252 -19.86 -9.18 3.79
C ILE A 252 -19.10 -7.99 3.18
N PHE A 253 -19.04 -7.84 1.84
CA PHE A 253 -18.20 -6.82 1.19
C PHE A 253 -18.95 -5.82 0.30
N ASN A 254 -20.25 -5.63 0.52
CA ASN A 254 -20.84 -4.37 0.08
C ASN A 254 -20.25 -3.28 0.96
N ALA A 255 -19.69 -2.24 0.34
CA ALA A 255 -19.44 -1.00 1.07
C ALA A 255 -20.74 -0.58 1.78
N PRO A 256 -20.64 -0.03 3.01
CA PRO A 256 -21.82 0.49 3.69
C PRO A 256 -22.54 1.49 2.75
N SER A 257 -23.84 1.27 2.59
CA SER A 257 -24.75 2.15 1.83
C SER A 257 -24.93 3.50 2.50
#